data_AF-A0A7Y5S982-F1
#
_entry.id   AF-A0A7Y5S982-F1
#
_cell.length_a   1.000
_cell.length_b   1.000
_cell.length_c   1.000
_cell.angle_alpha   90.00
_cell.angle_beta   90.00
_cell.angle_gamma   90.00
#
_symmetry.space_group_name_H-M   'P 1'
#
loop_
_entity.id
_entity.type
_entity.pdbx_description
1 polymer ?
#
loop_
_entity_poly.entity_id
_entity_poly.type
_entity_poly.pdbx_seq_one_letter_code
_entity_poly.pdbx_strand_id
1 'polypeptide(L)'
;MPTVYKTASDRTKKNVRWMVAWTDEFGHRRTRRGYTDKSLSERLARQLEDAARARREGTIDAAAERMADHSRRPLADHVADYRVYLAAKGSTEEHVDLTEARIEQAGENAGWKTIADIDAATLSLHVERLRASGRGHATMNHHLRAVKGFTRWLMTNHRLARDPLVGVKMLNVSTDRRRERRALDDDELARLLAVAGASESVTITKRYKRKVGPKKGEIRLGTRTFAIPRRDALYLLAASTGFRFGEIQSLTTRSFDLDADPPTVTVEASYSKRRRRDVQPLRPDIAEALRATLEATPRGEHVWP
;
A
#
# COMPACT_ATOMS: atom_id res chain seq x y z
N MET A 1 -24.66 15.02 39.14
CA MET A 1 -24.58 16.49 39.28
C MET A 1 -23.13 16.89 39.12
N PRO A 2 -22.83 17.77 38.16
CA PRO A 2 -21.46 18.21 37.91
C PRO A 2 -20.99 19.14 39.03
N THR A 3 -19.72 19.04 39.40
CA THR A 3 -19.12 19.81 40.49
C THR A 3 -17.94 20.61 39.98
N VAL A 4 -17.84 21.87 40.42
CA VAL A 4 -16.70 22.75 40.14
C VAL A 4 -15.97 23.01 41.45
N TYR A 5 -14.66 22.74 41.48
CA TYR A 5 -13.84 22.86 42.69
C TYR A 5 -12.42 23.34 42.37
N LYS A 6 -11.71 23.81 43.40
CA LYS A 6 -10.26 24.01 43.36
C LYS A 6 -9.61 22.88 44.17
N THR A 7 -8.43 22.44 43.75
CA THR A 7 -7.62 21.49 44.53
C THR A 7 -7.22 22.12 45.87
N ALA A 8 -6.91 21.30 46.87
CA ALA A 8 -6.52 21.78 48.20
C ALA A 8 -5.33 22.76 48.14
N SER A 9 -4.38 22.51 47.24
CA SER A 9 -3.20 23.34 47.01
C SER A 9 -3.47 24.68 46.32
N ASP A 10 -4.59 24.82 45.61
CA ASP A 10 -4.88 25.99 44.77
C ASP A 10 -6.03 26.85 45.30
N ARG A 11 -6.63 26.46 46.44
CA ARG A 11 -7.80 27.12 47.04
C ARG A 11 -7.53 28.58 47.42
N THR A 12 -6.30 28.89 47.86
CA THR A 12 -5.85 30.23 48.27
C THR A 12 -5.24 31.06 47.14
N LYS A 13 -4.99 30.45 45.97
CA LYS A 13 -4.32 31.12 44.84
C LYS A 13 -5.32 31.87 43.95
N LYS A 14 -4.99 33.12 43.61
CA LYS A 14 -5.71 33.94 42.62
C LYS A 14 -5.39 33.47 41.19
N ASN A 15 -6.35 33.58 40.27
CA ASN A 15 -6.23 33.22 38.84
C ASN A 15 -5.90 31.76 38.51
N VAL A 16 -6.06 30.82 39.43
CA VAL A 16 -5.94 29.39 39.10
C VAL A 16 -7.24 28.89 38.46
N ARG A 17 -7.10 28.11 37.38
CA ARG A 17 -8.22 27.49 36.68
C ARG A 17 -8.98 26.52 37.60
N TRP A 18 -10.29 26.57 37.56
CA TRP A 18 -11.14 25.64 38.29
C TRP A 18 -11.07 24.24 37.68
N MET A 19 -11.28 23.23 38.51
CA MET A 19 -11.50 21.85 38.06
C MET A 19 -12.99 21.61 37.92
N VAL A 20 -13.37 21.00 36.80
CA VAL A 20 -14.74 20.59 36.50
C VAL A 20 -14.78 19.07 36.57
N ALA A 21 -15.74 18.52 37.31
CA ALA A 21 -16.02 17.10 37.34
C ALA A 21 -17.47 16.82 36.94
N TRP A 22 -17.68 15.82 36.10
CA TRP A 22 -18.99 15.38 35.60
C TRP A 22 -19.02 13.86 35.50
N THR A 23 -20.21 13.29 35.33
CA THR A 23 -20.39 11.84 35.13
C THR A 23 -20.53 11.56 33.63
N ASP A 24 -19.70 10.67 33.09
CA ASP A 24 -19.76 10.30 31.67
C ASP A 24 -20.95 9.37 31.35
N GLU A 25 -21.15 9.07 30.06
CA GLU A 25 -22.22 8.22 29.58
C GLU A 25 -22.22 6.80 30.22
N PHE A 26 -21.05 6.31 30.65
CA PHE A 26 -20.84 5.00 31.27
C PHE A 26 -20.95 5.03 32.81
N GLY A 27 -21.28 6.18 33.39
CA GLY A 27 -21.40 6.34 34.85
C GLY A 27 -20.08 6.61 35.57
N HIS A 28 -18.97 6.79 34.86
CA HIS A 28 -17.67 7.09 35.49
C HIS A 28 -17.51 8.60 35.72
N ARG A 29 -16.90 8.96 36.84
CA ARG A 29 -16.60 10.36 37.15
C ARG A 29 -15.35 10.81 36.39
N ARG A 30 -15.50 11.81 35.51
CA ARG A 30 -14.40 12.42 34.74
C ARG A 30 -14.09 13.82 35.27
N THR A 31 -12.85 14.25 35.12
CA THR A 31 -12.40 15.59 35.52
C THR A 31 -11.64 16.29 34.38
N ARG A 32 -11.82 17.60 34.26
CA ARG A 32 -11.13 18.45 33.26
C ARG A 32 -10.87 19.83 33.84
N ARG A 33 -9.79 20.47 33.40
CA ARG A 33 -9.52 21.88 33.71
C ARG A 33 -10.56 22.77 33.02
N GLY A 34 -11.23 23.62 33.79
CA GLY A 34 -12.12 24.67 33.33
C GLY A 34 -11.39 25.99 33.12
N TYR A 35 -12.09 27.08 33.35
CA TYR A 35 -11.61 28.46 33.19
C TYR A 35 -11.12 29.03 34.52
N THR A 36 -10.53 30.23 34.50
CA THR A 36 -10.17 30.98 35.72
C THR A 36 -11.41 31.59 36.40
N ASP A 37 -12.45 31.86 35.62
CA ASP A 37 -13.76 32.29 36.08
C ASP A 37 -14.61 31.10 36.53
N LYS A 38 -15.24 31.22 37.70
CA LYS A 38 -16.07 30.16 38.29
C LYS A 38 -17.36 29.95 37.49
N SER A 39 -18.03 31.02 37.06
CA SER A 39 -19.29 30.98 36.32
C SER A 39 -19.12 30.35 34.93
N LEU A 40 -18.00 30.63 34.25
CA LEU A 40 -17.66 29.98 32.98
C LEU A 40 -17.36 28.49 33.17
N SER A 41 -16.72 28.14 34.28
CA SER A 41 -16.43 26.74 34.63
C SER A 41 -17.69 25.97 35.01
N GLU A 42 -18.65 26.60 35.70
CA GLU A 42 -19.97 26.03 35.98
C GLU A 42 -20.79 25.82 34.71
N ARG A 43 -20.74 26.76 33.76
CA ARG A 43 -21.36 26.59 32.43
C ARG A 43 -20.74 25.41 31.66
N LEU A 44 -19.41 25.31 31.63
CA LEU A 44 -18.71 24.17 31.02
C LEU A 44 -19.10 22.85 31.71
N ALA A 45 -19.22 22.84 33.04
CA ALA A 45 -19.62 21.67 33.80
C ALA A 45 -21.03 21.19 33.44
N ARG A 46 -21.98 22.12 33.30
CA ARG A 46 -23.34 21.81 32.83
C ARG A 46 -23.33 21.29 31.40
N GLN A 47 -22.62 21.94 30.48
CA GLN A 47 -22.49 21.48 29.10
C GLN A 47 -21.94 20.05 28.98
N LEU A 48 -20.92 19.70 29.78
CA LEU A 48 -20.33 18.35 29.77
C LEU A 48 -21.29 17.29 30.35
N GLU A 49 -21.99 17.60 31.44
CA GLU A 49 -22.99 16.69 32.02
C GLU A 49 -24.22 16.56 31.10
N ASP A 50 -24.66 17.63 30.44
CA ASP A 50 -25.78 17.62 29.49
C ASP A 50 -25.42 16.81 28.23
N ALA A 51 -24.20 16.95 27.71
CA ALA A 51 -23.71 16.12 26.61
C ALA A 51 -23.61 14.64 27.01
N ALA A 52 -23.08 14.33 28.21
CA ALA A 52 -22.99 12.96 28.71
C ALA A 52 -24.38 12.33 28.95
N ARG A 53 -25.34 13.12 29.44
CA ARG A 53 -26.74 12.72 29.60
C ARG A 53 -27.38 12.44 28.26
N ALA A 54 -27.22 13.35 27.29
CA ALA A 54 -27.76 13.17 25.95
C ALA A 54 -27.14 11.97 25.22
N ARG A 55 -25.86 11.63 25.48
CA ARG A 55 -25.26 10.36 25.01
C ARG A 55 -25.88 9.13 25.68
N ARG A 56 -26.14 9.19 26.99
CA ARG A 56 -26.76 8.09 27.76
C ARG A 56 -28.21 7.83 27.36
N GLU A 57 -28.95 8.90 27.08
CA GLU A 57 -30.34 8.86 26.61
C GLU A 57 -30.45 8.55 25.10
N GLY A 58 -29.33 8.47 24.38
CA GLY A 58 -29.29 8.17 22.93
C GLY A 58 -29.61 9.36 22.02
N THR A 59 -29.83 10.56 22.59
CA THR A 59 -30.06 11.81 21.85
C THR A 59 -28.80 12.33 21.14
N ILE A 60 -27.61 12.05 21.68
CA ILE A 60 -26.31 12.25 21.00
C ILE A 60 -25.72 10.89 20.67
N ASP A 61 -25.62 10.56 19.39
CA ASP A 61 -24.92 9.37 18.94
C ASP A 61 -23.40 9.56 19.08
N ALA A 62 -22.78 8.85 20.02
CA ALA A 62 -21.33 8.85 20.21
C ALA A 62 -20.55 8.38 18.96
N ALA A 63 -21.17 7.58 18.09
CA ALA A 63 -20.61 7.26 16.78
C ALA A 63 -20.59 8.48 15.87
N ALA A 64 -21.67 9.27 15.82
CA ALA A 64 -21.73 10.51 15.06
C ALA A 64 -20.71 11.55 15.55
N GLU A 65 -20.49 11.66 16.86
CA GLU A 65 -19.46 12.58 17.42
C GLU A 65 -18.04 12.17 17.03
N ARG A 66 -17.69 10.88 17.17
CA ARG A 66 -16.38 10.37 16.70
C ARG A 66 -16.16 10.60 15.21
N MET A 67 -17.22 10.41 14.42
CA MET A 67 -17.16 10.63 12.98
C MET A 67 -16.98 12.12 12.65
N ALA A 68 -17.63 13.02 13.40
CA ALA A 68 -17.43 14.46 13.28
C ALA A 68 -16.00 14.87 13.66
N ASP A 69 -15.40 14.26 14.68
CA ASP A 69 -14.00 14.49 15.06
C ASP A 69 -13.04 14.01 13.97
N HIS A 70 -13.30 12.84 13.38
CA HIS A 70 -12.55 12.38 12.21
C HIS A 70 -12.71 13.33 11.01
N SER A 71 -13.91 13.83 10.76
CA SER A 71 -14.17 14.76 9.65
C SER A 71 -13.36 16.06 9.74
N ARG A 72 -12.97 16.49 10.95
CA ARG A 72 -12.17 17.71 11.18
C ARG A 72 -10.66 17.47 11.07
N ARG A 73 -10.22 16.21 11.09
CA ARG A 73 -8.79 15.88 11.00
C ARG A 73 -8.29 16.09 9.55
N PRO A 74 -7.04 16.56 9.39
CA PRO A 74 -6.39 16.62 8.10
C PRO A 74 -6.39 15.27 7.36
N LEU A 75 -6.53 15.30 6.04
CA LEU A 75 -6.44 14.12 5.18
C LEU A 75 -5.14 13.35 5.40
N ALA A 76 -4.02 14.06 5.57
CA ALA A 76 -2.70 13.47 5.81
C ALA A 76 -2.68 12.53 7.03
N ASP A 77 -3.36 12.88 8.12
CA ASP A 77 -3.42 12.03 9.31
C ASP A 77 -4.16 10.72 9.03
N HIS A 78 -5.20 10.77 8.20
CA HIS A 78 -5.94 9.56 7.81
C HIS A 78 -5.14 8.69 6.84
N VAL A 79 -4.34 9.30 5.96
CA VAL A 79 -3.43 8.59 5.07
C VAL A 79 -2.34 7.88 5.88
N ALA A 80 -1.77 8.54 6.90
CA ALA A 80 -0.81 7.94 7.82
C ALA A 80 -1.43 6.75 8.59
N ASP A 81 -2.65 6.90 9.11
CA ASP A 81 -3.36 5.79 9.75
C ASP A 81 -3.60 4.62 8.77
N TYR A 82 -3.92 4.92 7.51
CA TYR A 82 -4.11 3.90 6.48
C TYR A 82 -2.79 3.20 6.12
N ARG A 83 -1.67 3.92 6.13
CA ARG A 83 -0.31 3.36 5.96
C ARG A 83 -0.04 2.29 7.02
N VAL A 84 -0.32 2.60 8.29
CA VAL A 84 -0.18 1.65 9.42
C VAL A 84 -1.06 0.42 9.20
N TYR A 85 -2.32 0.63 8.79
CA TYR A 85 -3.22 -0.48 8.49
C TYR A 85 -2.70 -1.39 7.36
N LEU A 86 -2.22 -0.81 6.25
CA LEU A 86 -1.70 -1.60 5.13
C LEU A 86 -0.47 -2.42 5.51
N ALA A 87 0.42 -1.85 6.34
CA ALA A 87 1.56 -2.55 6.89
C ALA A 87 1.13 -3.71 7.80
N ALA A 88 0.19 -3.46 8.73
CA ALA A 88 -0.35 -4.49 9.63
C ALA A 88 -1.07 -5.62 8.88
N LYS A 89 -1.67 -5.33 7.71
CA LYS A 89 -2.29 -6.33 6.83
C LYS A 89 -1.27 -7.25 6.14
N GLY A 90 0.03 -6.96 6.24
CA GLY A 90 1.10 -7.71 5.57
C GLY A 90 1.33 -7.28 4.11
N SER A 91 0.98 -6.04 3.75
CA SER A 91 1.38 -5.48 2.45
C SER A 91 2.89 -5.21 2.42
N THR A 92 3.49 -5.30 1.24
CA THR A 92 4.90 -4.92 1.06
C THR A 92 5.09 -3.42 1.22
N GLU A 93 6.26 -2.98 1.70
CA GLU A 93 6.58 -1.55 1.86
C GLU A 93 6.41 -0.77 0.54
N GLU A 94 6.80 -1.36 -0.59
CA GLU A 94 6.58 -0.76 -1.91
C GLU A 94 5.10 -0.54 -2.23
N HIS A 95 4.24 -1.50 -1.87
CA HIS A 95 2.79 -1.35 -2.07
C HIS A 95 2.21 -0.25 -1.18
N VAL A 96 2.68 -0.18 0.07
CA VAL A 96 2.27 0.85 1.04
C VAL A 96 2.67 2.24 0.52
N ASP A 97 3.96 2.45 0.21
CA ASP A 97 4.50 3.70 -0.33
C ASP A 97 3.77 4.15 -1.60
N LEU A 98 3.52 3.21 -2.53
CA LEU A 98 2.88 3.52 -3.80
C LEU A 98 1.40 3.85 -3.63
N THR A 99 0.71 3.21 -2.68
CA THR A 99 -0.70 3.46 -2.39
C THR A 99 -0.87 4.82 -1.71
N GLU A 100 -0.04 5.11 -0.71
CA GLU A 100 0.03 6.43 -0.05
C GLU A 100 0.26 7.55 -1.07
N ALA A 101 1.33 7.45 -1.87
CA ALA A 101 1.67 8.48 -2.86
C ALA A 101 0.54 8.72 -3.89
N ARG A 102 -0.25 7.69 -4.23
CA ARG A 102 -1.41 7.83 -5.12
C ARG A 102 -2.57 8.55 -4.45
N ILE A 103 -2.80 8.30 -3.16
CA ILE A 103 -3.86 8.96 -2.39
C ILE A 103 -3.50 10.43 -2.13
N GLU A 104 -2.25 10.70 -1.74
CA GLU A 104 -1.74 12.07 -1.57
C GLU A 104 -1.85 12.85 -2.88
N GLN A 105 -1.38 12.29 -3.99
CA GLN A 105 -1.49 12.92 -5.29
C GLN A 105 -2.96 13.14 -5.71
N ALA A 106 -3.88 12.25 -5.34
CA ALA A 106 -5.30 12.47 -5.58
C ALA A 106 -5.83 13.64 -4.73
N GLY A 107 -5.47 13.70 -3.45
CA GLY A 107 -5.81 14.80 -2.56
C GLY A 107 -5.29 16.16 -3.04
N GLU A 108 -4.04 16.22 -3.47
CA GLU A 108 -3.42 17.44 -4.04
C GLU A 108 -4.15 17.90 -5.31
N ASN A 109 -4.43 16.97 -6.22
CA ASN A 109 -5.06 17.30 -7.51
C ASN A 109 -6.53 17.70 -7.38
N ALA A 110 -7.24 17.11 -6.41
CA ALA A 110 -8.65 17.33 -6.15
C ALA A 110 -8.91 18.41 -5.08
N GLY A 111 -7.85 18.93 -4.43
CA GLY A 111 -7.94 19.97 -3.41
C GLY A 111 -8.48 19.50 -2.05
N TRP A 112 -8.37 18.21 -1.74
CA TRP A 112 -8.89 17.65 -0.49
C TRP A 112 -8.01 18.00 0.70
N LYS A 113 -8.60 18.63 1.71
CA LYS A 113 -7.93 18.97 2.97
C LYS A 113 -8.31 18.00 4.09
N THR A 114 -9.54 17.51 4.05
CA THR A 114 -10.12 16.57 5.01
C THR A 114 -10.80 15.42 4.29
N ILE A 115 -11.21 14.38 5.02
CA ILE A 115 -11.97 13.27 4.45
C ILE A 115 -13.38 13.66 3.98
N ALA A 116 -13.91 14.81 4.42
CA ALA A 116 -15.21 15.32 3.99
C ALA A 116 -15.20 15.95 2.60
N ASP A 117 -14.03 16.38 2.13
CA ASP A 117 -13.86 16.98 0.80
C ASP A 117 -13.88 15.93 -0.33
N ILE A 118 -13.75 14.65 0.04
CA ILE A 118 -13.66 13.54 -0.92
C ILE A 118 -15.00 13.35 -1.61
N ASP A 119 -15.02 13.63 -2.91
CA ASP A 119 -16.20 13.50 -3.76
C ASP A 119 -15.86 12.95 -5.14
N ALA A 120 -16.83 12.34 -5.81
CA ALA A 120 -16.66 11.76 -7.14
C ALA A 120 -16.39 12.83 -8.23
N ALA A 121 -16.98 14.02 -8.11
CA ALA A 121 -16.76 15.11 -9.04
C ALA A 121 -15.33 15.66 -8.90
N THR A 122 -14.86 15.89 -7.67
CA THR A 122 -13.50 16.39 -7.41
C THR A 122 -12.44 15.34 -7.75
N LEU A 123 -12.70 14.04 -7.56
CA LEU A 123 -11.82 12.97 -8.05
C LEU A 123 -11.63 12.98 -9.57
N SER A 124 -12.62 13.47 -10.34
CA SER A 124 -12.48 13.57 -11.80
C SER A 124 -11.35 14.53 -12.21
N LEU A 125 -11.07 15.57 -11.41
CA LEU A 125 -9.93 16.47 -11.62
C LEU A 125 -8.59 15.73 -11.53
N HIS A 126 -8.47 14.76 -10.62
CA HIS A 126 -7.28 13.91 -10.53
C HIS A 126 -7.12 13.04 -11.79
N VAL A 127 -8.21 12.42 -12.25
CA VAL A 127 -8.19 11.59 -13.47
C VAL A 127 -7.84 12.43 -14.70
N GLU A 128 -8.37 13.64 -14.81
CA GLU A 128 -8.05 14.58 -15.88
C GLU A 128 -6.55 14.94 -15.89
N ARG A 129 -5.98 15.29 -14.74
CA ARG A 129 -4.54 15.60 -14.64
C ARG A 129 -3.66 14.39 -14.96
N LEU A 130 -4.04 13.19 -14.55
CA LEU A 130 -3.33 11.97 -14.94
C LEU A 130 -3.38 11.75 -16.46
N ARG A 131 -4.55 11.98 -17.09
CA ARG A 131 -4.72 11.90 -18.53
C ARG A 131 -3.87 12.95 -19.26
N ALA A 132 -3.87 14.20 -18.78
CA ALA A 132 -3.06 15.29 -19.33
C ALA A 132 -1.54 14.99 -19.24
N SER A 133 -1.11 14.26 -18.21
CA SER A 133 0.27 13.76 -18.10
C SER A 133 0.58 12.52 -18.97
N GLY A 134 -0.33 12.15 -19.88
CA GLY A 134 -0.17 11.05 -20.83
C GLY A 134 -0.30 9.65 -20.25
N ARG A 135 -0.87 9.48 -19.05
CA ARG A 135 -1.05 8.15 -18.43
C ARG A 135 -2.14 7.34 -19.12
N GLY A 136 -1.91 6.04 -19.28
CA GLY A 136 -2.90 5.13 -19.83
C GLY A 136 -3.96 4.70 -18.81
N HIS A 137 -5.06 4.11 -19.30
CA HIS A 137 -6.22 3.66 -18.52
C HIS A 137 -5.83 2.68 -17.41
N ALA A 138 -4.89 1.77 -17.66
CA ALA A 138 -4.39 0.85 -16.65
C ALA A 138 -3.76 1.58 -15.45
N THR A 139 -2.94 2.61 -15.71
CA THR A 139 -2.30 3.42 -14.67
C THR A 139 -3.34 4.25 -13.91
N MET A 140 -4.24 4.93 -14.60
CA MET A 140 -5.34 5.67 -13.95
C MET A 140 -6.18 4.75 -13.06
N ASN A 141 -6.48 3.54 -13.52
CA ASN A 141 -7.16 2.53 -12.71
C ASN A 141 -6.36 2.09 -11.48
N HIS A 142 -5.02 2.14 -11.50
CA HIS A 142 -4.24 1.89 -10.27
C HIS A 142 -4.39 3.02 -9.25
N HIS A 143 -4.50 4.28 -9.69
CA HIS A 143 -4.83 5.40 -8.79
C HIS A 143 -6.24 5.26 -8.22
N LEU A 144 -7.25 5.03 -9.07
CA LEU A 144 -8.63 4.85 -8.64
C LEU A 144 -8.78 3.71 -7.62
N ARG A 145 -8.08 2.57 -7.80
CA ARG A 145 -8.09 1.47 -6.83
C ARG A 145 -7.49 1.87 -5.48
N ALA A 146 -6.40 2.65 -5.47
CA ALA A 146 -5.78 3.12 -4.24
C ALA A 146 -6.75 4.01 -3.45
N VAL A 147 -7.35 5.00 -4.12
CA VAL A 147 -8.30 5.94 -3.49
C VAL A 147 -9.58 5.24 -3.03
N LYS A 148 -10.18 4.38 -3.87
CA LYS A 148 -11.38 3.61 -3.48
C LYS A 148 -11.09 2.64 -2.32
N GLY A 149 -9.91 2.04 -2.28
CA GLY A 149 -9.48 1.19 -1.16
C GLY A 149 -9.42 1.99 0.15
N PHE A 150 -8.89 3.20 0.09
CA PHE A 150 -8.82 4.12 1.21
C PHE A 150 -10.20 4.59 1.68
N THR A 151 -11.09 5.06 0.79
CA THR A 151 -12.44 5.52 1.19
C THR A 151 -13.30 4.39 1.74
N ARG A 152 -13.18 3.18 1.19
CA ARG A 152 -13.79 1.99 1.76
C ARG A 152 -13.27 1.71 3.17
N TRP A 153 -11.96 1.81 3.39
CA TRP A 153 -11.37 1.65 4.72
C TRP A 153 -11.84 2.71 5.71
N LEU A 154 -11.95 3.98 5.29
CA LEU A 154 -12.51 5.05 6.12
C LEU A 154 -13.93 4.72 6.59
N MET A 155 -14.78 4.26 5.67
CA MET A 155 -16.16 3.87 5.98
C MET A 155 -16.21 2.67 6.93
N THR A 156 -15.46 1.60 6.65
CA THR A 156 -15.43 0.40 7.50
C THR A 156 -14.87 0.66 8.90
N ASN A 157 -14.06 1.71 9.09
CA ASN A 157 -13.54 2.14 10.39
C ASN A 157 -14.39 3.27 11.01
N HIS A 158 -15.63 3.46 10.56
CA HIS A 158 -16.58 4.44 11.08
C HIS A 158 -16.06 5.89 11.06
N ARG A 159 -15.19 6.22 10.10
CA ARG A 159 -14.68 7.59 9.87
C ARG A 159 -15.54 8.36 8.86
N LEU A 160 -16.21 7.63 7.98
CA LEU A 160 -17.22 8.15 7.05
C LEU A 160 -18.52 7.36 7.19
N ALA A 161 -19.66 8.04 7.04
CA ALA A 161 -20.97 7.40 7.10
C ALA A 161 -21.24 6.48 5.91
N ARG A 162 -20.72 6.87 4.74
CA ARG A 162 -20.85 6.16 3.46
C ARG A 162 -19.57 6.32 2.64
N ASP A 163 -19.31 5.40 1.74
CA ASP A 163 -18.21 5.52 0.77
C ASP A 163 -18.60 6.50 -0.35
N PRO A 164 -17.98 7.70 -0.43
CA PRO A 164 -18.32 8.70 -1.45
C PRO A 164 -17.97 8.23 -2.88
N LEU A 165 -17.09 7.24 -3.02
CA LEU A 165 -16.58 6.78 -4.31
C LEU A 165 -17.18 5.45 -4.75
N VAL A 166 -18.22 4.94 -4.07
CA VAL A 166 -18.83 3.64 -4.38
C VAL A 166 -19.23 3.54 -5.85
N GLY A 167 -19.84 4.60 -6.40
CA GLY A 167 -20.33 4.68 -7.78
C GLY A 167 -19.26 4.94 -8.85
N VAL A 168 -18.03 5.29 -8.46
CA VAL A 168 -16.96 5.59 -9.43
C VAL A 168 -16.55 4.32 -10.17
N LYS A 169 -16.72 4.33 -11.51
CA LYS A 169 -16.36 3.21 -12.39
C LYS A 169 -14.90 3.28 -12.81
N MET A 170 -14.32 2.11 -13.06
CA MET A 170 -12.98 1.99 -13.63
C MET A 170 -13.04 2.29 -15.14
N LEU A 171 -11.95 2.81 -15.70
CA LEU A 171 -11.82 3.02 -17.13
C LEU A 171 -11.64 1.69 -17.87
N ASN A 172 -12.20 1.58 -19.08
CA ASN A 172 -12.02 0.39 -19.91
C ASN A 172 -10.57 0.31 -20.41
N VAL A 173 -9.78 -0.62 -19.89
CA VAL A 173 -8.36 -0.76 -20.28
C VAL A 173 -8.23 -1.26 -21.72
N SER A 174 -9.20 -2.02 -22.22
CA SER A 174 -9.16 -2.59 -23.57
C SER A 174 -9.24 -1.53 -24.66
N THR A 175 -9.87 -0.38 -24.40
CA THR A 175 -9.95 0.75 -25.36
C THR A 175 -8.67 1.59 -25.40
N ASP A 176 -7.71 1.35 -24.50
CA ASP A 176 -6.41 2.04 -24.44
C ASP A 176 -5.29 1.00 -24.30
N ARG A 177 -5.31 -0.01 -25.18
CA ARG A 177 -4.28 -1.04 -25.23
C ARG A 177 -3.04 -0.49 -25.94
N ARG A 178 -2.09 0.03 -25.16
CA ARG A 178 -0.86 0.65 -25.70
C ARG A 178 0.29 -0.33 -25.97
N ARG A 179 0.23 -1.53 -25.41
CA ARG A 179 1.25 -2.58 -25.58
C ARG A 179 0.57 -3.92 -25.76
N GLU A 180 0.85 -4.57 -26.87
CA GLU A 180 0.44 -5.94 -27.12
C GLU A 180 1.58 -6.87 -26.73
N ARG A 181 1.28 -7.80 -25.81
CA ARG A 181 2.21 -8.85 -25.44
C ARG A 181 1.91 -10.04 -26.35
N ARG A 182 2.91 -10.48 -27.11
CA ARG A 182 2.88 -11.73 -27.87
C ARG A 182 3.97 -12.67 -27.37
N ALA A 183 3.77 -13.97 -27.58
CA ALA A 183 4.85 -14.94 -27.43
C ALA A 183 5.88 -14.71 -28.54
N LEU A 184 7.14 -15.01 -28.24
CA LEU A 184 8.18 -15.13 -29.27
C LEU A 184 7.85 -16.36 -30.11
N ASP A 185 8.10 -16.27 -31.41
CA ASP A 185 8.10 -17.43 -32.31
C ASP A 185 9.45 -18.17 -32.20
N ASP A 186 9.51 -19.39 -32.73
CA ASP A 186 10.65 -20.31 -32.52
C ASP A 186 11.97 -19.70 -33.01
N ASP A 187 11.94 -19.01 -34.16
CA ASP A 187 13.11 -18.34 -34.73
C ASP A 187 13.55 -17.13 -33.88
N GLU A 188 12.62 -16.36 -33.32
CA GLU A 188 12.95 -15.26 -32.40
C GLU A 188 13.54 -15.75 -31.10
N LEU A 189 12.99 -16.84 -30.54
CA LEU A 189 13.53 -17.46 -29.34
C LEU A 189 14.94 -18.00 -29.61
N ALA A 190 15.15 -18.69 -30.73
CA ALA A 190 16.47 -19.19 -31.12
C ALA A 190 17.50 -18.06 -31.25
N ARG A 191 17.15 -16.95 -31.91
CA ARG A 191 18.01 -15.76 -32.00
C ARG A 191 18.30 -15.15 -30.62
N LEU A 192 17.30 -15.06 -29.75
CA LEU A 192 17.47 -14.54 -28.39
C LEU A 192 18.43 -15.41 -27.58
N LEU A 193 18.28 -16.73 -27.64
CA LEU A 193 19.14 -17.68 -26.94
C LEU A 193 20.58 -17.63 -27.46
N ALA A 194 20.78 -17.56 -28.78
CA ALA A 194 22.12 -17.43 -29.37
C ALA A 194 22.84 -16.16 -28.88
N VAL A 195 22.16 -15.01 -28.90
CA VAL A 195 22.73 -13.74 -28.40
C VAL A 195 22.93 -13.77 -26.88
N ALA A 196 22.09 -14.50 -26.14
CA ALA A 196 22.25 -14.67 -24.70
C ALA A 196 23.41 -15.59 -24.33
N GLY A 197 23.67 -16.66 -25.08
CA GLY A 197 24.80 -17.55 -24.86
C GLY A 197 26.14 -16.94 -25.26
N ALA A 198 26.16 -16.05 -26.25
CA ALA A 198 27.37 -15.34 -26.67
C ALA A 198 27.81 -14.21 -25.72
N SER A 199 26.97 -13.82 -24.75
CA SER A 199 27.23 -12.67 -23.89
C SER A 199 26.80 -12.93 -22.45
N GLU A 200 27.80 -13.14 -21.61
CA GLU A 200 27.64 -13.39 -20.16
C GLU A 200 27.22 -12.15 -19.36
N SER A 201 27.05 -10.99 -20.00
CA SER A 201 26.59 -9.80 -19.29
C SER A 201 25.56 -9.00 -20.07
N VAL A 202 24.72 -8.28 -19.33
CA VAL A 202 23.75 -7.35 -19.91
C VAL A 202 23.76 -6.05 -19.13
N THR A 203 23.91 -4.94 -19.84
CA THR A 203 23.80 -3.60 -19.27
C THR A 203 22.42 -3.04 -19.59
N ILE A 204 21.65 -2.75 -18.55
CA ILE A 204 20.33 -2.14 -18.69
C ILE A 204 20.33 -0.73 -18.11
N THR A 205 19.55 0.16 -18.72
CA THR A 205 19.21 1.44 -18.12
C THR A 205 18.11 1.23 -17.10
N LYS A 206 18.38 1.58 -15.84
CA LYS A 206 17.43 1.50 -14.75
C LYS A 206 17.07 2.91 -14.27
N ARG A 207 15.77 3.14 -14.09
CA ARG A 207 15.25 4.35 -13.45
C ARG A 207 15.25 4.14 -11.95
N TYR A 208 15.92 5.02 -11.23
CA TYR A 208 15.96 5.03 -9.79
C TYR A 208 15.22 6.27 -9.29
N LYS A 209 14.32 6.09 -8.33
CA LYS A 209 13.70 7.20 -7.60
C LYS A 209 14.41 7.35 -6.27
N ARG A 210 14.96 8.53 -5.98
CA ARG A 210 15.65 8.76 -4.70
C ARG A 210 14.62 8.74 -3.56
N LYS A 211 14.75 7.80 -2.61
CA LYS A 211 13.82 7.67 -1.48
C LYS A 211 14.08 8.64 -0.32
N VAL A 212 15.33 9.09 -0.13
CA VAL A 212 15.75 9.90 1.03
C VAL A 212 16.74 10.99 0.61
N GLY A 213 16.81 12.08 1.37
CA GLY A 213 17.78 13.17 1.23
C GLY A 213 17.35 14.28 0.26
N PRO A 214 18.23 15.27 0.00
CA PRO A 214 17.94 16.37 -0.93
C PRO A 214 17.57 15.84 -2.32
N LYS A 215 16.53 16.39 -2.97
CA LYS A 215 15.97 15.82 -4.22
C LYS A 215 15.27 14.46 -4.06
N LYS A 216 14.71 14.16 -2.89
CA LYS A 216 13.76 13.05 -2.70
C LYS A 216 12.69 13.11 -3.80
N GLY A 217 12.43 11.98 -4.43
CA GLY A 217 11.45 11.86 -5.51
C GLY A 217 11.97 12.13 -6.92
N GLU A 218 13.19 12.67 -7.07
CA GLU A 218 13.83 12.86 -8.38
C GLU A 218 14.12 11.50 -9.03
N ILE A 219 13.80 11.39 -10.33
CA ILE A 219 14.09 10.21 -11.14
C ILE A 219 15.48 10.38 -11.76
N ARG A 220 16.36 9.41 -11.52
CA ARG A 220 17.67 9.34 -12.15
C ARG A 220 17.75 8.13 -13.06
N LEU A 221 18.41 8.30 -14.20
CA LEU A 221 18.81 7.21 -15.07
C LEU A 221 20.20 6.78 -14.64
N GLY A 222 20.33 5.50 -14.30
CA GLY A 222 21.63 4.86 -14.10
C GLY A 222 21.71 3.61 -14.95
N THR A 223 22.93 3.14 -15.20
CA THR A 223 23.15 1.83 -15.80
C THR A 223 23.42 0.79 -14.72
N ARG A 224 23.00 -0.44 -14.97
CA ARG A 224 23.40 -1.59 -14.14
C ARG A 224 23.76 -2.73 -15.08
N THR A 225 24.95 -3.26 -14.87
CA THR A 225 25.44 -4.45 -15.55
C THR A 225 25.18 -5.66 -14.68
N PHE A 226 24.60 -6.70 -15.28
CA PHE A 226 24.37 -7.99 -14.65
C PHE A 226 25.29 -9.01 -15.33
N ALA A 227 26.08 -9.73 -14.55
CA ALA A 227 26.84 -10.88 -15.02
C ALA A 227 25.98 -12.13 -14.81
N ILE A 228 25.64 -12.81 -15.91
CA ILE A 228 24.82 -14.02 -15.98
C ILE A 228 25.53 -14.96 -16.97
N PRO A 229 26.47 -15.81 -16.49
CA PRO A 229 27.32 -16.64 -17.37
C PRO A 229 26.54 -17.50 -18.37
N ARG A 230 25.40 -18.07 -17.95
CA ARG A 230 24.52 -18.88 -18.81
C ARG A 230 23.15 -18.24 -19.00
N ARG A 231 23.14 -17.02 -19.56
CA ARG A 231 21.89 -16.25 -19.80
C ARG A 231 20.96 -16.95 -20.78
N ASP A 232 21.51 -17.72 -21.71
CA ASP A 232 20.78 -18.64 -22.59
C ASP A 232 19.95 -19.65 -21.77
N ALA A 233 20.57 -20.34 -20.82
CA ALA A 233 19.92 -21.36 -20.00
C ALA A 233 18.83 -20.75 -19.11
N LEU A 234 19.07 -19.55 -18.55
CA LEU A 234 18.06 -18.78 -17.82
C LEU A 234 16.82 -18.48 -18.69
N TYR A 235 17.02 -18.01 -19.92
CA TYR A 235 15.91 -17.68 -20.82
C TYR A 235 15.18 -18.94 -21.34
N LEU A 236 15.90 -20.03 -21.58
CA LEU A 236 15.32 -21.32 -21.92
C LEU A 236 14.42 -21.86 -20.81
N LEU A 237 14.88 -21.78 -19.55
CA LEU A 237 14.09 -22.13 -18.37
C LEU A 237 12.84 -21.24 -18.27
N ALA A 238 12.97 -19.94 -18.45
CA ALA A 238 11.84 -19.00 -18.39
C ALA A 238 10.79 -19.29 -19.47
N ALA A 239 11.23 -19.53 -20.71
CA ALA A 239 10.35 -19.83 -21.84
C ALA A 239 9.64 -21.18 -21.68
N SER A 240 10.29 -22.19 -21.09
CA SER A 240 9.72 -23.53 -20.93
C SER A 240 8.79 -23.68 -19.73
N THR A 241 9.05 -22.97 -18.63
CA THR A 241 8.27 -23.11 -17.38
C THR A 241 7.20 -22.04 -17.21
N GLY A 242 7.36 -20.87 -17.85
CA GLY A 242 6.51 -19.71 -17.63
C GLY A 242 6.63 -19.08 -16.23
N PHE A 243 7.67 -19.44 -15.47
CA PHE A 243 7.94 -18.83 -14.16
C PHE A 243 8.21 -17.32 -14.28
N ARG A 244 7.75 -16.57 -13.27
CA ARG A 244 8.00 -15.13 -13.17
C ARG A 244 9.44 -14.88 -12.75
N PHE A 245 9.94 -13.69 -13.08
CA PHE A 245 11.28 -13.25 -12.67
C PHE A 245 11.61 -13.53 -11.20
N GLY A 246 10.73 -13.14 -10.26
CA GLY A 246 10.97 -13.37 -8.83
C GLY A 246 10.88 -14.85 -8.40
N GLU A 247 10.13 -15.66 -9.14
CA GLU A 247 10.05 -17.12 -8.91
C GLU A 247 11.37 -17.76 -9.38
N ILE A 248 11.88 -17.37 -10.56
CA ILE A 248 13.17 -17.83 -11.09
C ILE A 248 14.33 -17.41 -10.18
N GLN A 249 14.32 -16.16 -9.69
CA GLN A 249 15.35 -15.66 -8.78
C GLN A 249 15.40 -16.45 -7.46
N SER A 250 14.28 -17.03 -7.04
CA SER A 250 14.22 -17.85 -5.82
C SER A 250 14.78 -19.27 -5.98
N LEU A 251 15.04 -19.73 -7.21
CA LEU A 251 15.48 -21.09 -7.47
C LEU A 251 16.90 -21.30 -6.95
N THR A 252 17.06 -22.38 -6.18
CA THR A 252 18.37 -22.89 -5.76
C THR A 252 18.68 -24.18 -6.49
N THR A 253 19.90 -24.68 -6.39
CA THR A 253 20.22 -26.01 -6.94
C THR A 253 19.34 -27.14 -6.39
N ARG A 254 18.74 -26.97 -5.20
CA ARG A 254 17.77 -27.94 -4.63
C ARG A 254 16.38 -27.86 -5.23
N SER A 255 16.09 -26.82 -6.00
CA SER A 255 14.81 -26.66 -6.69
C SER A 255 14.67 -27.60 -7.89
N PHE A 256 15.76 -28.22 -8.34
CA PHE A 256 15.79 -29.06 -9.53
C PHE A 256 15.93 -30.53 -9.15
N ASP A 257 15.07 -31.37 -9.71
CA ASP A 257 15.17 -32.82 -9.66
C ASP A 257 15.30 -33.32 -11.11
N LEU A 258 16.54 -33.31 -11.60
CA LEU A 258 16.83 -33.60 -13.01
C LEU A 258 16.83 -35.09 -13.34
N ASP A 259 16.86 -35.95 -12.32
CA ASP A 259 16.92 -37.40 -12.48
C ASP A 259 15.54 -38.06 -12.26
N ALA A 260 14.52 -37.27 -11.90
CA ALA A 260 13.12 -37.70 -11.91
C ALA A 260 12.59 -38.00 -13.33
N ASP A 261 11.49 -38.76 -13.41
CA ASP A 261 10.79 -39.06 -14.66
C ASP A 261 9.33 -38.54 -14.63
N PRO A 262 9.02 -37.41 -15.31
CA PRO A 262 9.94 -36.53 -16.02
C PRO A 262 10.78 -35.65 -15.07
N PRO A 263 11.91 -35.08 -15.52
CA PRO A 263 12.68 -34.10 -14.76
C PRO A 263 11.80 -32.94 -14.29
N THR A 264 12.09 -32.35 -13.12
CA THR A 264 11.24 -31.28 -12.57
C THR A 264 12.02 -30.08 -12.02
N VAL A 265 11.32 -28.95 -11.96
CA VAL A 265 11.74 -27.77 -11.20
C VAL A 265 10.60 -27.31 -10.28
N THR A 266 10.96 -27.00 -9.03
CA THR A 266 10.03 -26.64 -7.96
C THR A 266 10.27 -25.22 -7.48
N VAL A 267 9.20 -24.42 -7.45
CA VAL A 267 9.13 -23.14 -6.75
C VAL A 267 8.39 -23.33 -5.44
N GLU A 268 9.00 -22.93 -4.33
CA GLU A 268 8.37 -23.03 -3.01
C GLU A 268 7.21 -22.05 -2.83
N ALA A 269 6.27 -22.42 -1.97
CA ALA A 269 5.05 -21.64 -1.73
C ALA A 269 5.34 -20.20 -1.23
N SER A 270 6.45 -19.99 -0.53
CA SER A 270 6.92 -18.68 -0.06
C SER A 270 7.23 -17.71 -1.19
N TYR A 271 7.60 -18.22 -2.36
CA TYR A 271 8.01 -17.42 -3.52
C TYR A 271 6.97 -17.42 -4.64
N SER A 272 6.05 -18.40 -4.65
CA SER A 272 4.93 -18.41 -5.58
C SER A 272 3.96 -17.26 -5.29
N LYS A 273 3.59 -16.51 -6.33
CA LYS A 273 2.56 -15.46 -6.23
C LYS A 273 1.22 -16.01 -5.72
N ARG A 274 0.93 -17.29 -5.97
CA ARG A 274 -0.31 -17.95 -5.54
C ARG A 274 -0.23 -18.51 -4.11
N ARG A 275 0.94 -18.39 -3.47
CA ARG A 275 1.25 -18.94 -2.14
C ARG A 275 1.05 -20.46 -2.07
N ARG A 276 1.47 -21.17 -3.12
CA ARG A 276 1.42 -22.64 -3.22
C ARG A 276 2.71 -23.13 -3.87
N ARG A 277 3.14 -24.35 -3.50
CA ARG A 277 4.28 -25.00 -4.14
C ARG A 277 3.91 -25.31 -5.58
N ASP A 278 4.73 -24.84 -6.53
CA ASP A 278 4.52 -25.03 -7.96
C ASP A 278 5.63 -25.94 -8.49
N VAL A 279 5.27 -27.14 -8.96
CA VAL A 279 6.18 -28.10 -9.59
C VAL A 279 5.90 -28.12 -11.09
N GLN A 280 6.92 -27.84 -11.91
CA GLN A 280 6.82 -27.88 -13.36
C GLN A 280 7.67 -29.02 -13.93
N PRO A 281 7.10 -29.87 -14.79
CA PRO A 281 7.90 -30.84 -15.54
C PRO A 281 8.79 -30.10 -16.55
N LEU A 282 10.02 -30.59 -16.71
CA LEU A 282 10.97 -30.14 -17.70
C LEU A 282 11.10 -31.22 -18.77
N ARG A 283 11.27 -30.79 -20.02
CA ARG A 283 11.66 -31.72 -21.07
C ARG A 283 13.10 -32.21 -20.82
N PRO A 284 13.43 -33.48 -21.14
CA PRO A 284 14.77 -34.02 -20.90
C PRO A 284 15.91 -33.22 -21.54
N ASP A 285 15.70 -32.69 -22.75
CA ASP A 285 16.68 -31.85 -23.45
C ASP A 285 16.97 -30.52 -22.74
N ILE A 286 15.96 -29.93 -22.11
CA ILE A 286 16.11 -28.71 -21.31
C ILE A 286 16.79 -29.02 -19.97
N ALA A 287 16.42 -30.13 -19.33
CA ALA A 287 17.09 -30.59 -18.11
C ALA A 287 18.60 -30.78 -18.35
N GLU A 288 18.96 -31.41 -19.47
CA GLU A 288 20.35 -31.62 -19.87
C GLU A 288 21.09 -30.28 -20.10
N ALA A 289 20.46 -29.34 -20.81
CA ALA A 289 21.03 -28.02 -21.06
C ALA A 289 21.32 -27.21 -19.76
N LEU A 290 20.61 -27.52 -18.67
CA LEU A 290 20.77 -26.86 -17.37
C LEU A 290 21.87 -27.49 -16.50
N ARG A 291 22.30 -28.74 -16.75
CA ARG A 291 23.25 -29.48 -15.89
C ARG A 291 24.54 -28.70 -15.63
N ALA A 292 25.18 -28.20 -16.69
CA ALA A 292 26.41 -27.43 -16.57
C ALA A 292 26.27 -26.17 -15.68
N THR A 293 25.10 -25.53 -15.68
CA THR A 293 24.85 -24.37 -14.80
C THR A 293 24.69 -24.81 -13.34
N LEU A 294 23.97 -25.91 -13.11
CA LEU A 294 23.74 -26.43 -11.76
C LEU A 294 25.01 -27.00 -11.14
N GLU A 295 25.85 -27.68 -11.91
CA GLU A 295 27.14 -28.21 -11.47
C GLU A 295 28.14 -27.10 -11.11
N ALA A 296 28.12 -25.99 -11.86
CA ALA A 296 28.93 -24.81 -11.56
C ALA A 296 28.43 -24.03 -10.32
N THR A 297 27.22 -24.32 -9.82
CA THR A 297 26.61 -23.62 -8.69
C THR A 297 26.70 -24.50 -7.43
N PRO A 298 27.18 -23.97 -6.28
CA PRO A 298 27.24 -24.76 -5.06
C PRO A 298 25.86 -25.27 -4.60
N ARG A 299 25.86 -26.41 -3.89
CA ARG A 299 24.62 -27.03 -3.42
C ARG A 299 23.89 -26.15 -2.41
N GLY A 300 22.62 -25.85 -2.68
CA GLY A 300 21.77 -24.98 -1.86
C GLY A 300 21.85 -23.49 -2.21
N GLU A 301 22.80 -23.07 -3.06
CA GLU A 301 22.91 -21.67 -3.49
C GLU A 301 21.91 -21.33 -4.60
N HIS A 302 21.64 -20.04 -4.73
CA HIS A 302 20.84 -19.50 -5.83
C HIS A 302 21.53 -19.73 -7.18
N VAL A 303 20.78 -20.26 -8.14
CA VAL A 303 21.30 -20.54 -9.49
C VAL A 303 21.48 -19.25 -10.30
N TRP A 304 20.66 -18.24 -10.02
CA TRP A 304 20.62 -16.98 -10.76
C TRP A 304 20.79 -15.77 -9.83
N PRO A 305 21.43 -14.68 -10.31
CA PRO A 305 21.69 -13.47 -9.51
C PRO A 305 20.48 -12.56 -9.27
#